data_AF-A0A126R9I8-F1
#
_entry.id   AF-A0A126R9I8-F1
#
_cell.length_a   1.000
_cell.length_b   1.000
_cell.length_c   1.000
_cell.angle_alpha   90.00
_cell.angle_beta   90.00
_cell.angle_gamma   90.00
#
_symmetry.space_group_name_H-M   'P 1'
#
loop_
_entity.id
_entity.type
_entity.pdbx_description
1 polymer ?
#
loop_
_entity_poly.entity_id
_entity_poly.type
_entity_poly.pdbx_seq_one_letter_code
_entity_poly.pdbx_strand_id
1 'polypeptide(L)'
;MTVVTKEGSWTLLPPGPGRCTECGTVHEPELPHNAQSLYYQAAFHMQHGRTATWLDAMEHCSDAMKALWTEKLEELGVKVRGGGVNPS
;
A
#
# COMPACT_ATOMS: atom_id res chain seq x y z
N MET A 1 -19.63 34.51 -11.04
CA MET A 1 -19.66 33.48 -12.10
C MET A 1 -18.84 32.30 -11.63
N THR A 2 -19.48 31.14 -11.67
CA THR A 2 -19.02 29.81 -11.26
C THR A 2 -17.94 29.28 -12.21
N VAL A 3 -16.99 28.50 -11.68
CA VAL A 3 -16.76 27.11 -12.15
C VAL A 3 -16.31 26.28 -10.94
N VAL A 4 -17.16 25.36 -10.48
CA VAL A 4 -16.71 24.19 -9.71
C VAL A 4 -16.63 23.08 -10.74
N THR A 5 -15.42 22.73 -11.17
CA THR A 5 -15.23 21.63 -12.11
C THR A 5 -15.55 20.32 -11.39
N LYS A 6 -16.53 19.56 -11.89
CA LYS A 6 -16.75 18.18 -11.48
C LYS A 6 -15.70 17.30 -12.16
N GLU A 7 -14.92 16.62 -11.33
CA GLU A 7 -13.74 15.84 -11.68
C GLU A 7 -14.04 14.61 -12.54
N GLY A 8 -13.06 14.18 -13.33
CA GLY A 8 -13.11 12.92 -14.08
C GLY A 8 -13.08 11.72 -13.14
N SER A 9 -13.95 10.74 -13.39
CA SER A 9 -13.99 9.48 -12.65
C SER A 9 -12.90 8.54 -13.18
N TRP A 10 -12.01 8.09 -12.29
CA TRP A 10 -11.02 7.05 -12.60
C TRP A 10 -11.45 5.74 -11.94
N THR A 11 -11.27 4.64 -12.66
CA THR A 11 -11.61 3.29 -12.16
C THR A 11 -10.33 2.47 -12.07
N LEU A 12 -10.06 1.88 -10.91
CA LEU A 12 -9.03 0.85 -10.79
C LEU A 12 -9.57 -0.46 -11.37
N LEU A 13 -8.88 -0.99 -12.37
CA LEU A 13 -9.27 -2.27 -12.95
C LEU A 13 -9.11 -3.38 -11.92
N PRO A 14 -10.01 -4.37 -11.89
CA PRO A 14 -9.90 -5.47 -10.97
C PRO A 14 -8.62 -6.27 -11.23
N PRO A 15 -8.05 -6.92 -10.21
CA PRO A 15 -6.87 -7.74 -10.39
C PRO A 15 -7.24 -9.01 -11.17
N GLY A 16 -6.28 -9.55 -11.91
CA GLY A 16 -6.47 -10.81 -12.64
C GLY A 16 -6.78 -11.98 -11.70
N PRO A 17 -7.40 -13.07 -12.20
CA PRO A 17 -7.74 -14.23 -11.38
C PRO A 17 -6.52 -14.80 -10.63
N GLY A 18 -6.71 -15.20 -9.38
CA GLY A 18 -5.66 -15.80 -8.54
C GLY A 18 -4.62 -14.82 -8.00
N ARG A 19 -4.84 -13.50 -8.13
CA ARG A 19 -3.96 -12.46 -7.60
C ARG A 19 -4.57 -11.84 -6.34
N CYS A 20 -3.73 -11.27 -5.50
CA CYS A 20 -4.17 -10.50 -4.35
C CYS A 20 -5.08 -9.33 -4.79
N THR A 21 -6.20 -9.16 -4.09
CA THR A 21 -7.22 -8.15 -4.39
C THR A 21 -6.70 -6.73 -4.24
N GLU A 22 -5.78 -6.52 -3.31
CA GLU A 22 -5.19 -5.21 -3.00
C GLU A 22 -3.93 -4.93 -3.80
N CYS A 23 -3.12 -5.95 -4.11
CA CYS A 23 -1.82 -5.76 -4.79
C CYS A 23 -1.86 -5.93 -6.31
N GLY A 24 -2.82 -6.70 -6.85
CA GLY A 24 -2.82 -7.06 -8.28
C GLY A 24 -1.67 -7.96 -8.73
N THR A 25 -0.96 -8.57 -7.77
CA THR A 25 0.11 -9.54 -8.01
C THR A 25 -0.07 -10.79 -7.16
N VAL A 26 0.68 -11.83 -7.48
CA VAL A 26 0.77 -13.04 -6.67
C VAL A 26 1.83 -12.80 -5.59
N HIS A 27 1.48 -13.10 -4.34
CA HIS A 27 2.40 -13.15 -3.21
C HIS A 27 1.83 -14.10 -2.15
N GLU A 28 2.68 -14.60 -1.27
CA GLU A 28 2.24 -15.44 -0.14
C GLU A 28 1.46 -14.60 0.89
N PRO A 29 0.46 -15.15 1.57
CA PRO A 29 -0.42 -14.41 2.50
C PRO A 29 0.29 -13.86 3.74
N GLU A 30 1.43 -14.40 4.13
CA GLU A 30 2.21 -13.91 5.27
C GLU A 30 3.08 -12.69 4.93
N LEU A 31 3.35 -12.46 3.65
CA LEU A 31 4.20 -11.35 3.19
C LEU A 31 3.39 -10.06 3.13
N PRO A 32 3.98 -8.90 3.50
CA PRO A 32 3.26 -7.65 3.43
C PRO A 32 2.88 -7.28 2.01
N HIS A 33 1.88 -6.42 1.89
CA HIS A 33 1.65 -5.68 0.67
C HIS A 33 2.88 -4.81 0.34
N ASN A 34 3.08 -4.48 -0.93
CA ASN A 34 4.15 -3.56 -1.31
C ASN A 34 3.65 -2.12 -1.20
N ALA A 35 4.01 -1.41 -0.14
CA ALA A 35 3.61 -0.01 0.06
C ALA A 35 4.09 0.94 -1.05
N GLN A 36 5.10 0.54 -1.85
CA GLN A 36 5.59 1.32 -2.98
C GLN A 36 4.86 0.99 -4.29
N SER A 37 4.01 -0.05 -4.33
CA SER A 37 3.23 -0.41 -5.51
C SER A 37 2.14 0.63 -5.77
N LEU A 38 2.11 1.17 -7.00
CA LEU A 38 1.07 2.11 -7.43
C LEU A 38 -0.33 1.48 -7.39
N TYR A 39 -0.44 0.19 -7.75
CA TYR A 39 -1.72 -0.51 -7.70
C TYR A 39 -2.23 -0.60 -6.26
N TYR A 40 -1.37 -1.01 -5.32
CA TYR A 40 -1.72 -1.10 -3.91
C TYR A 40 -2.09 0.27 -3.33
N GLN A 41 -1.30 1.31 -3.63
CA GLN A 41 -1.60 2.69 -3.22
C GLN A 41 -2.95 3.17 -3.75
N ALA A 42 -3.27 2.89 -5.02
CA ALA A 42 -4.56 3.24 -5.61
C ALA A 42 -5.72 2.48 -4.95
N ALA A 43 -5.58 1.16 -4.78
CA ALA A 43 -6.59 0.31 -4.14
C ALA A 43 -6.88 0.78 -2.71
N PHE A 44 -5.82 0.97 -1.92
CA PHE A 44 -5.91 1.43 -0.54
C PHE A 44 -6.51 2.84 -0.46
N HIS A 45 -6.09 3.78 -1.32
CA HIS A 45 -6.63 5.13 -1.35
C HIS A 45 -8.12 5.15 -1.71
N MET A 46 -8.55 4.34 -2.67
CA MET A 46 -9.98 4.23 -3.03
C MET A 46 -10.82 3.70 -1.86
N GLN A 47 -10.26 2.84 -1.02
CA GLN A 47 -10.95 2.26 0.14
C GLN A 47 -10.91 3.16 1.38
N HIS A 48 -9.79 3.84 1.63
CA HIS A 48 -9.53 4.53 2.90
C HIS A 48 -9.41 6.06 2.80
N GLY A 49 -9.35 6.62 1.58
CA GLY A 49 -9.24 8.07 1.36
C GLY A 49 -7.88 8.68 1.74
N ARG A 50 -6.84 7.86 1.89
CA ARG A 50 -5.45 8.29 2.16
C ARG A 50 -4.44 7.34 1.51
N THR A 51 -3.19 7.76 1.40
CA THR A 51 -2.10 6.87 0.96
C THR A 51 -1.77 5.84 2.04
N ALA A 52 -1.38 4.64 1.60
CA ALA A 52 -0.92 3.58 2.48
C ALA A 52 0.51 3.85 2.97
N THR A 53 0.83 3.33 4.15
CA THR A 53 2.17 3.29 4.74
C THR A 53 2.67 1.83 4.78
N TRP A 54 3.93 1.62 5.15
CA TRP A 54 4.41 0.25 5.42
C TRP A 54 3.70 -0.39 6.64
N LEU A 55 3.17 0.39 7.58
CA LEU A 55 2.37 -0.14 8.70
C LEU A 55 1.05 -0.73 8.21
N ASP A 56 0.39 -0.05 7.26
CA ASP A 56 -0.84 -0.54 6.64
C ASP A 56 -0.57 -1.79 5.80
N ALA A 57 0.52 -1.75 5.03
CA ALA A 57 0.92 -2.86 4.18
C ALA A 57 1.27 -4.14 4.97
N MET A 58 1.69 -3.98 6.23
CA MET A 58 1.98 -5.08 7.15
C MET A 58 0.81 -5.41 8.08
N GLU A 59 -0.37 -4.79 7.99
CA GLU A 59 -1.43 -4.92 8.99
C GLU A 59 -1.79 -6.39 9.27
N HIS A 60 -1.93 -7.17 8.19
CA HIS A 60 -2.27 -8.60 8.22
C HIS A 60 -1.10 -9.52 8.61
N CYS A 61 0.13 -9.00 8.67
CA CYS A 61 1.32 -9.79 8.98
C CYS A 61 1.38 -10.19 10.47
N SER A 62 2.08 -11.30 10.73
CA SER A 62 2.45 -11.68 12.10
C SER A 62 3.42 -10.68 12.71
N ASP A 63 3.51 -10.65 14.04
CA ASP A 63 4.44 -9.75 14.75
C ASP A 63 5.90 -10.01 14.36
N ALA A 64 6.28 -11.26 14.12
CA ALA A 64 7.61 -11.62 13.65
C ALA A 64 7.90 -11.05 12.26
N MET A 65 6.92 -11.13 11.34
CA MET A 65 7.08 -10.58 9.99
C MET A 65 7.09 -9.04 10.00
N LYS A 66 6.24 -8.42 10.83
CA LYS A 66 6.25 -6.96 11.07
C LYS A 66 7.61 -6.50 11.57
N ALA A 67 8.19 -7.20 12.55
CA ALA A 67 9.51 -6.88 13.09
C ALA A 67 10.60 -7.00 12.03
N LEU A 68 10.63 -8.13 11.30
CA LEU A 68 11.60 -8.38 10.23
C LEU A 68 11.56 -7.30 9.15
N TRP A 69 10.38 -7.00 8.61
CA TRP A 69 10.25 -6.00 7.55
C TRP A 69 10.52 -4.58 8.04
N THR A 70 10.09 -4.24 9.25
CA THR A 70 10.41 -2.95 9.86
C THR A 70 11.92 -2.76 9.94
N GLU A 71 12.65 -3.74 10.46
CA GLU A 71 14.11 -3.71 10.55
C GLU A 71 14.75 -3.51 9.16
N LYS A 72 14.37 -4.33 8.17
CA LYS A 72 14.95 -4.26 6.82
C LYS A 72 14.62 -2.98 6.07
N LEU A 73 13.44 -2.42 6.26
CA LEU A 73 13.06 -1.14 5.66
C LEU A 73 13.78 0.04 6.33
N GLU A 74 13.94 -0.01 7.66
CA GLU A 74 14.70 1.01 8.40
C GLU A 74 16.19 0.98 8.05
N GLU A 75 16.79 -0.21 7.84
CA GLU A 75 18.14 -0.36 7.28
C GLU A 75 18.29 0.32 5.91
N LEU A 76 17.23 0.32 5.10
CA LEU A 76 17.17 0.98 3.78
C LEU A 76 16.82 2.47 3.87
N GLY A 77 16.71 3.04 5.07
CA GLY A 77 16.44 4.46 5.29
C GLY A 77 14.96 4.84 5.30
N VAL A 78 14.04 3.87 5.32
CA VAL A 78 12.59 4.13 5.39
C VAL A 78 12.20 4.36 6.85
N LYS A 79 11.54 5.48 7.15
CA LYS A 79 11.03 5.78 8.49
C LYS A 79 9.68 5.11 8.75
N VAL A 80 9.68 3.78 8.90
CA VAL A 80 8.46 2.95 9.00
C VAL A 80 7.53 3.43 10.13
N ARG A 81 8.06 3.63 11.33
CA ARG A 81 7.29 4.12 12.49
C ARG A 81 6.74 5.54 12.32
N GLY A 82 7.32 6.32 11.40
CA GLY A 82 6.84 7.64 11.01
C GLY A 82 5.86 7.61 9.83
N GLY A 83 5.41 6.44 9.38
CA GLY A 83 4.54 6.28 8.22
C GLY A 83 5.24 6.46 6.87
N GLY A 84 6.58 6.40 6.83
CA GLY A 84 7.35 6.51 5.60
C GLY A 84 7.12 5.32 4.67
N VAL A 85 7.13 5.58 3.36
CA VAL A 85 7.05 4.55 2.30
C VAL A 85 8.37 4.43 1.53
N ASN A 86 9.01 5.57 1.28
CA ASN A 86 10.29 5.66 0.59
C ASN A 86 11.42 6.03 1.58
N PRO A 87 12.68 5.73 1.25
CA PRO A 87 13.83 6.21 2.00
C PRO A 87 13.84 7.75 2.10
N SER A 88 14.27 8.27 3.25
CA SER A 88 14.48 9.72 3.47
C SER A 88 15.78 10.23 2.87
#